data_AF-W1XGQ0-F1
#
_entry.id   AF-W1XGQ0-F1
#
_cell.length_a   1.000
_cell.length_b   1.000
_cell.length_c   1.000
_cell.angle_alpha   90.00
_cell.angle_beta   90.00
_cell.angle_gamma   90.00
#
_symmetry.space_group_name_H-M   'P 1'
#
loop_
_entity.id
_entity.type
_entity.pdbx_description
1 polymer ?
#
loop_
_entity_poly.entity_id
_entity_poly.type
_entity_poly.pdbx_seq_one_letter_code
_entity_poly.pdbx_strand_id
1 'polypeptide(L)'
;MSILIYDDSFEGLLTSMYDAFYSKHQIDGIYGLSQYNAPLLLGEIKNIETDLNKFEKVRNSIINKIDLLCLQKIYMVYLSNVEDKGMV
;
A
#
# COMPACT_ATOMS: atom_id res chain seq x y z
N MET A 1 -1.34 -6.05 -17.07
CA MET A 1 -0.87 -5.97 -15.67
C MET A 1 -1.24 -4.58 -15.14
N SER A 2 -1.95 -4.47 -14.03
CA SER A 2 -2.36 -3.20 -13.41
C SER A 2 -1.66 -3.02 -12.07
N ILE A 3 -0.84 -1.98 -11.95
CA ILE A 3 -0.01 -1.71 -10.77
C ILE A 3 -0.41 -0.37 -10.15
N LEU A 4 -0.49 -0.33 -8.82
CA LEU A 4 -0.60 0.91 -8.06
C LEU A 4 0.76 1.29 -7.47
N ILE A 5 1.14 2.57 -7.58
CA ILE A 5 2.34 3.13 -6.96
C ILE A 5 1.92 4.19 -5.94
N TYR A 6 2.44 4.11 -4.71
CA TYR A 6 2.19 5.09 -3.65
C TYR A 6 3.47 5.83 -3.24
N ASP A 7 3.31 6.92 -2.50
CA ASP A 7 4.35 7.87 -2.08
C ASP A 7 5.32 7.36 -0.99
N ASP A 8 5.46 6.04 -0.83
CA ASP A 8 6.20 5.37 0.25
C ASP A 8 5.69 5.64 1.68
N SER A 9 4.60 6.36 1.90
CA SER A 9 4.00 6.53 3.24
C SER A 9 3.11 5.33 3.64
N PHE A 10 2.90 5.15 4.94
CA PHE A 10 2.00 4.11 5.43
C PHE A 10 0.54 4.41 5.06
N GLU A 11 0.17 5.68 5.11
CA GLU A 11 -1.12 6.21 4.68
C GLU A 11 -1.35 5.95 3.19
N GLY A 12 -0.33 6.14 2.35
CA GLY A 12 -0.35 5.85 0.91
C GLY A 12 -0.52 4.36 0.61
N LEU A 13 0.12 3.49 1.38
CA LEU A 13 -0.08 2.03 1.28
C LEU A 13 -1.54 1.65 1.55
N LEU A 14 -2.12 2.12 2.65
CA LEU A 14 -3.51 1.83 3.01
C LEU A 14 -4.51 2.49 2.05
N THR A 15 -4.18 3.67 1.51
CA THR A 15 -4.96 4.32 0.45
C THR A 15 -4.97 3.45 -0.81
N SER A 16 -3.83 2.87 -1.18
CA SER A 16 -3.73 1.97 -2.34
C SER A 16 -4.50 0.67 -2.13
N MET A 17 -4.53 0.14 -0.89
CA MET A 17 -5.38 -1.01 -0.56
C MET A 17 -6.87 -0.69 -0.73
N TYR A 18 -7.31 0.51 -0.37
CA TYR A 18 -8.68 0.96 -0.61
C TYR A 18 -9.00 0.97 -2.11
N ASP A 19 -8.17 1.65 -2.90
CA ASP A 19 -8.38 1.78 -4.34
C ASP A 19 -8.33 0.41 -5.05
N ALA A 20 -7.46 -0.49 -4.62
CA ALA A 20 -7.41 -1.86 -5.15
C ALA A 20 -8.66 -2.66 -4.81
N PHE A 21 -9.15 -2.57 -3.56
CA PHE A 21 -10.35 -3.29 -3.11
C PHE A 21 -11.62 -2.85 -3.86
N TYR A 22 -11.73 -1.56 -4.19
CA TYR A 22 -12.87 -1.00 -4.93
C TYR A 22 -12.65 -0.91 -6.45
N SER A 23 -11.50 -1.36 -6.95
CA SER A 23 -11.21 -1.37 -8.38
C SER A 23 -12.14 -2.32 -9.13
N LYS A 24 -12.56 -1.92 -10.33
CA LYS A 24 -13.30 -2.80 -11.26
C LYS A 24 -12.40 -3.81 -11.96
N HIS A 25 -11.10 -3.55 -11.97
CA HIS A 25 -10.08 -4.38 -12.60
C HIS A 25 -9.19 -4.99 -11.52
N GLN A 26 -8.74 -6.22 -11.76
CA GLN A 26 -7.77 -6.86 -10.89
C GLN A 26 -6.47 -6.03 -10.83
N ILE A 27 -6.04 -5.69 -9.63
CA ILE A 27 -4.75 -5.07 -9.37
C ILE A 27 -3.74 -6.19 -9.09
N ASP A 28 -2.66 -6.21 -9.87
CA ASP A 28 -1.63 -7.24 -9.80
C ASP A 28 -0.58 -6.95 -8.73
N GLY A 29 -0.42 -5.67 -8.36
CA GLY A 29 0.53 -5.28 -7.32
C GLY A 29 0.38 -3.84 -6.85
N ILE A 30 0.88 -3.60 -5.64
CA ILE A 30 1.02 -2.29 -5.01
C ILE A 30 2.50 -2.14 -4.64
N TYR A 31 3.14 -1.06 -5.07
CA TYR A 31 4.56 -0.82 -4.82
C TYR A 31 4.78 0.60 -4.27
N GLY A 32 5.74 0.74 -3.37
CA GLY A 32 6.25 2.05 -2.97
C GLY A 32 7.05 2.68 -4.11
N LEU A 33 7.01 4.01 -4.22
CA LEU A 33 7.72 4.77 -5.25
C LEU A 33 9.22 4.44 -5.28
N SER A 34 9.84 4.26 -4.12
CA SER A 34 11.25 3.88 -3.95
C SER A 34 11.59 2.45 -4.40
N GLN A 35 10.62 1.53 -4.32
CA GLN A 35 10.82 0.10 -4.61
C GLN A 35 10.56 -0.24 -6.08
N TYR A 36 9.90 0.66 -6.81
CA TYR A 36 9.48 0.40 -8.18
C TYR A 36 10.61 0.69 -9.18
N ASN A 37 11.35 -0.36 -9.57
CA ASN A 37 12.43 -0.30 -10.57
C ASN A 37 12.08 -0.99 -11.91
N ALA A 38 10.81 -1.36 -12.14
CA ALA A 38 10.44 -2.19 -13.29
C ALA A 38 10.27 -1.40 -14.60
N PRO A 39 10.73 -1.92 -15.76
CA PRO A 39 10.50 -1.29 -17.04
C PRO A 39 9.00 -1.29 -17.39
N LEU A 40 8.50 -0.11 -17.80
CA LEU A 40 7.13 0.24 -18.23
C LEU A 40 6.50 -0.62 -19.35
N LEU A 41 7.08 -1.74 -19.74
CA LEU A 41 6.85 -2.31 -21.06
C LEU A 41 5.54 -3.11 -21.22
N LEU A 42 4.82 -3.50 -20.16
CA LEU A 42 3.66 -4.40 -20.29
C LEU A 42 2.49 -4.17 -19.29
N GLY A 43 2.29 -2.96 -18.75
CA GLY A 43 1.19 -2.73 -17.80
C GLY A 43 0.72 -1.28 -17.63
N GLU A 44 -0.50 -1.13 -17.13
CA GLU A 44 -1.04 0.15 -16.66
C GLU A 44 -0.49 0.43 -15.25
N ILE A 45 0.14 1.59 -15.09
CA ILE A 45 0.62 2.06 -13.80
C ILE A 45 -0.24 3.24 -13.39
N LYS A 46 -0.83 3.16 -12.19
CA LYS A 46 -1.59 4.24 -11.59
C LYS A 46 -0.88 4.74 -10.34
N ASN A 47 -0.48 6.00 -10.35
CA ASN A 47 -0.01 6.67 -9.14
C ASN A 47 -1.21 6.95 -8.23
N ILE A 48 -1.06 6.61 -6.95
CA ILE A 48 -2.05 6.83 -5.91
C ILE A 48 -1.58 8.01 -5.06
N GLU A 49 -2.40 9.06 -5.04
CA GLU A 49 -2.26 10.15 -4.08
C GLU A 49 -2.82 9.71 -2.74
N THR A 50 -2.06 9.95 -1.67
CA THR A 50 -2.48 9.65 -0.30
C THR A 50 -3.74 10.44 0.06
N ASP A 51 -4.78 9.72 0.48
CA ASP A 51 -6.07 10.29 0.88
C ASP A 51 -6.39 9.80 2.30
N LEU A 52 -6.31 10.73 3.26
CA LEU A 52 -6.53 10.42 4.66
C LEU A 52 -7.93 9.84 4.93
N ASN A 53 -8.95 10.18 4.13
CA ASN A 53 -10.28 9.59 4.30
C ASN A 53 -10.30 8.11 3.91
N LYS A 54 -9.59 7.74 2.84
CA LYS A 54 -9.46 6.33 2.40
C LYS A 54 -8.59 5.54 3.38
N PHE A 55 -7.47 6.12 3.81
CA PHE A 55 -6.63 5.57 4.87
C PHE A 55 -7.45 5.26 6.13
N GLU A 56 -8.20 6.24 6.64
CA GLU A 56 -9.03 6.08 7.85
C GLU A 56 -10.07 4.96 7.69
N LYS A 57 -10.71 4.86 6.51
CA LYS A 57 -11.67 3.77 6.24
C LYS A 57 -11.02 2.40 6.33
N VAL A 58 -9.83 2.22 5.75
CA VAL A 58 -9.12 0.93 5.80
C VAL A 58 -8.61 0.67 7.20
N ARG A 59 -7.93 1.63 7.84
CA ARG A 59 -7.44 1.54 9.21
C ARG A 59 -8.54 1.13 10.19
N ASN A 60 -9.65 1.86 10.18
CA ASN A 60 -10.77 1.61 11.08
C ASN A 60 -11.48 0.29 10.74
N SER A 61 -11.52 -0.11 9.47
CA SER A 61 -12.04 -1.43 9.09
C SER A 61 -11.16 -2.56 9.62
N ILE A 62 -9.83 -2.44 9.57
CA ILE A 62 -8.92 -3.44 10.15
C ILE A 62 -9.10 -3.51 11.67
N ILE A 63 -9.09 -2.37 12.37
CA ILE A 63 -9.22 -2.32 13.83
C ILE A 63 -10.58 -2.91 14.26
N ASN A 64 -11.68 -2.47 13.63
CA ASN A 64 -13.02 -2.80 14.11
C ASN A 64 -13.53 -4.16 13.63
N LYS A 65 -13.03 -4.69 12.50
CA LYS A 65 -13.52 -5.94 11.91
C LYS A 65 -12.52 -7.10 12.00
N ILE A 66 -11.24 -6.81 12.19
CA ILE A 66 -10.19 -7.82 12.28
C ILE A 66 -9.62 -7.80 13.70
N ASP A 67 -8.70 -6.87 13.97
CA ASP A 67 -8.11 -6.61 15.29
C ASP A 67 -7.05 -5.49 15.21
N LEU A 68 -6.78 -4.83 16.33
CA LEU A 68 -5.69 -3.84 16.44
C LEU A 68 -4.31 -4.46 16.18
N LEU A 69 -4.05 -5.68 16.66
CA LEU A 69 -2.76 -6.37 16.44
C LEU A 69 -2.52 -6.62 14.94
N CYS A 70 -3.59 -6.80 14.15
CA CYS A 70 -3.46 -6.94 12.70
C CYS A 70 -2.90 -5.67 12.06
N LEU A 71 -3.42 -4.49 12.43
CA LEU A 71 -2.89 -3.22 11.95
C LEU A 71 -1.41 -3.02 12.36
N GLN A 72 -1.07 -3.37 13.60
CA GLN A 72 0.32 -3.30 14.09
C GLN A 72 1.24 -4.21 13.29
N LYS A 73 0.81 -5.44 12.97
CA LYS A 73 1.59 -6.37 12.13
C LYS A 73 1.77 -5.83 10.71
N ILE A 74 0.73 -5.25 10.10
CA ILE A 74 0.83 -4.62 8.78
C ILE A 74 1.84 -3.47 8.82
N TYR A 75 1.79 -2.64 9.86
CA TYR A 75 2.76 -1.57 10.06
C TYR A 75 4.19 -2.10 10.26
N MET A 76 4.38 -3.17 11.04
CA MET A 76 5.68 -3.82 11.22
C MET A 76 6.22 -4.39 9.91
N VAL A 77 5.39 -4.97 9.05
CA VAL A 77 5.79 -5.50 7.73
C VAL A 77 6.13 -4.37 6.76
N TYR A 78 5.36 -3.29 6.76
CA TYR A 78 5.72 -2.07 6.03
C TYR A 78 7.10 -1.53 6.50
N LEU A 79 7.26 -1.43 7.82
CA LEU A 79 8.52 -1.17 8.49
C LEU A 79 9.51 -2.34 8.44
N SER A 80 9.25 -3.44 7.72
CA SER A 80 10.24 -4.46 7.33
C SER A 80 10.67 -4.42 5.86
N ASN A 81 10.05 -3.57 5.01
CA ASN A 81 10.43 -3.39 3.59
C ASN A 81 11.28 -2.16 3.15
N VAL A 82 11.32 -1.01 3.85
CA VAL A 82 12.43 0.00 3.84
C VAL A 82 13.87 -0.61 3.70
N GLU A 83 14.82 0.14 3.21
CA GLU A 83 16.22 -0.31 3.19
C GLU A 83 16.86 -0.20 4.61
N ASP A 84 17.98 -0.89 4.88
CA ASP A 84 18.83 -0.75 6.07
C ASP A 84 18.30 -1.16 7.47
N LYS A 85 17.20 -1.91 7.54
CA LYS A 85 16.52 -2.27 8.81
C LYS A 85 17.26 -3.20 9.76
N GLY A 86 18.38 -3.74 9.30
CA GLY A 86 19.27 -4.59 10.07
C GLY A 86 20.66 -3.97 10.29
N MET A 87 20.86 -2.72 9.88
CA MET A 87 22.14 -2.03 10.00
C MET A 87 22.10 -1.12 11.23
N VAL A 88 22.47 -1.69 12.38
CA VAL A 88 22.80 -0.96 13.62
C VAL A 88 24.22 -1.33 14.03
#